data_AF-A0A6H1WYL5-F1
#
_entry.id   AF-A0A6H1WYL5-F1
#
_cell.length_a   1.000
_cell.length_b   1.000
_cell.length_c   1.000
_cell.angle_alpha   90.00
_cell.angle_beta   90.00
_cell.angle_gamma   90.00
#
_symmetry.space_group_name_H-M   'P 1'
#
loop_
_entity.id
_entity.type
_entity.pdbx_description
1 polymer ?
#
loop_
_entity_poly.entity_id
_entity_poly.type
_entity_poly.pdbx_seq_one_letter_code
_entity_poly.pdbx_strand_id
1 'polypeptide(L)'
;MKPEYGDVICVNHGIYNHFGIYVDDDHVIHYAGKDEDFFLRNMYIDETRMSKFLGNSNKYYVYKFPYDVTKPIKRIKGEGLNRGYKESAYAMYMLLKIKNKIKYKIYSPEETVKRARSRIGERRFNLGLNNCEYFAIWCKTGVSQSYQVNLVLDAIFIKSKIDIA
;
A
#
# COMPACT_ATOMS: atom_id res chain seq x y z
N MET A 1 -6.98 -11.83 -12.07
CA MET A 1 -5.73 -11.49 -12.78
C MET A 1 -4.58 -11.79 -11.85
N LYS A 2 -3.53 -12.45 -12.34
CA LYS A 2 -2.31 -12.69 -11.55
C LYS A 2 -1.50 -11.38 -11.40
N PRO A 3 -0.84 -11.17 -10.25
CA PRO A 3 0.08 -10.05 -10.05
C PRO A 3 1.34 -10.26 -10.89
N GLU A 4 1.99 -9.16 -11.21
CA GLU A 4 3.28 -9.10 -11.91
C GLU A 4 4.34 -8.59 -10.94
N TYR A 5 5.62 -8.91 -11.20
CA TYR A 5 6.76 -8.43 -10.41
C TYR A 5 6.64 -6.92 -10.14
N GLY A 6 6.83 -6.51 -8.89
CA GLY A 6 6.74 -5.10 -8.46
C GLY A 6 5.33 -4.51 -8.41
N ASP A 7 4.28 -5.32 -8.57
CA ASP A 7 2.91 -4.89 -8.26
C ASP A 7 2.72 -4.69 -6.76
N VAL A 8 1.87 -3.73 -6.42
CA VAL A 8 1.32 -3.61 -5.07
C VAL A 8 0.13 -4.56 -4.96
N ILE A 9 0.18 -5.45 -3.97
CA ILE A 9 -0.91 -6.38 -3.66
C ILE A 9 -1.48 -6.13 -2.28
N CYS A 10 -2.73 -6.50 -2.09
CA CYS A 10 -3.42 -6.38 -0.81
C CYS A 10 -4.27 -7.60 -0.52
N VAL A 11 -4.15 -8.16 0.68
CA VAL A 11 -5.03 -9.20 1.21
C VAL A 11 -5.88 -8.63 2.35
N ASN A 12 -7.11 -9.11 2.48
CA ASN A 12 -7.97 -8.76 3.60
C ASN A 12 -7.98 -9.92 4.60
N HIS A 13 -7.64 -9.64 5.86
CA HIS A 13 -7.64 -10.62 6.96
C HIS A 13 -8.84 -10.42 7.89
N GLY A 14 -9.98 -9.99 7.37
CA GLY A 14 -11.21 -9.69 8.11
C GLY A 14 -11.25 -8.25 8.60
N ILE A 15 -10.60 -7.99 9.73
CA ILE A 15 -10.63 -6.67 10.40
C ILE A 15 -9.59 -5.69 9.87
N TYR A 16 -8.67 -6.15 9.03
CA TYR A 16 -7.67 -5.27 8.42
C TYR A 16 -7.22 -5.72 7.04
N ASN A 17 -6.71 -4.75 6.29
CA ASN A 17 -6.05 -4.96 5.00
C ASN A 17 -4.55 -4.95 5.19
N HIS A 18 -3.87 -5.84 4.48
CA HIS A 18 -2.45 -6.01 4.54
C HIS A 18 -1.84 -5.86 3.16
N PHE A 19 -0.85 -5.00 3.03
CA PHE A 19 -0.24 -4.63 1.76
C PHE A 19 1.19 -5.16 1.65
N GLY A 20 1.56 -5.54 0.43
CA GLY A 20 2.90 -6.02 0.11
C GLY A 20 3.28 -5.70 -1.33
N ILE A 21 4.57 -5.88 -1.62
CA ILE A 21 5.13 -5.82 -2.97
C ILE A 21 5.33 -7.23 -3.47
N TYR A 22 4.68 -7.55 -4.59
CA TYR A 22 4.83 -8.86 -5.23
C TYR A 22 6.23 -9.00 -5.83
N VAL A 23 6.88 -10.12 -5.54
CA VAL A 23 8.15 -10.50 -6.15
C VAL A 23 7.88 -11.61 -7.16
N ASP A 24 7.38 -12.75 -6.71
CA ASP A 24 7.04 -13.87 -7.58
C ASP A 24 5.92 -14.71 -6.96
N ASP A 25 5.59 -15.83 -7.60
CA ASP A 25 4.48 -16.70 -7.21
C ASP A 25 4.61 -17.22 -5.77
N ASP A 26 5.82 -17.27 -5.20
CA ASP A 26 6.07 -17.69 -3.82
C ASP A 26 6.53 -16.56 -2.91
N HIS A 27 6.87 -15.36 -3.38
CA HIS A 27 7.48 -14.32 -2.54
C HIS A 27 6.76 -12.96 -2.57
N VAL A 28 6.62 -12.38 -1.38
CA VAL A 28 6.07 -11.03 -1.15
C VAL A 28 6.90 -10.30 -0.10
N ILE A 29 7.24 -9.04 -0.36
CA ILE A 29 7.89 -8.15 0.61
C ILE A 29 6.84 -7.29 1.29
N HIS A 30 6.76 -7.35 2.62
CA HIS A 30 5.74 -6.64 3.40
C HIS A 30 6.16 -6.48 4.86
N TYR A 31 5.36 -5.78 5.67
CA TYR A 31 5.53 -5.84 7.11
C TYR A 31 5.07 -7.20 7.65
N ALA A 32 6.03 -8.03 8.08
CA ALA A 32 5.82 -9.31 8.75
C ALA A 32 5.82 -9.17 10.29
N GLY A 33 5.76 -10.30 10.99
CA GLY A 33 5.86 -10.36 12.47
C GLY A 33 4.53 -10.51 13.22
N LYS A 34 3.38 -10.60 12.52
CA LYS A 34 2.08 -10.85 13.15
C LYS A 34 2.01 -12.17 13.92
N ASP A 35 2.66 -13.21 13.40
CA ASP A 35 2.67 -14.53 14.04
C ASP A 35 3.46 -14.52 15.36
N GLU A 36 4.31 -13.52 15.55
CA GLU A 36 5.15 -13.34 16.75
C GLU A 36 4.52 -12.35 17.75
N ASP A 37 3.76 -11.36 17.28
CA ASP A 37 3.01 -10.43 18.13
C ASP A 37 1.63 -10.12 17.54
N PHE A 38 0.61 -10.76 18.12
CA PHE A 38 -0.79 -10.57 17.73
C PHE A 38 -1.26 -9.13 17.86
N PHE A 39 -0.66 -8.34 18.77
CA PHE A 39 -0.97 -6.92 18.93
C PHE A 39 -0.29 -6.03 17.88
N LEU A 40 0.42 -6.64 16.91
CA LEU A 40 1.11 -5.99 15.81
C LEU A 40 2.15 -4.97 16.25
N ARG A 41 2.70 -5.01 17.48
CA ARG A 41 3.62 -3.97 17.98
C ARG A 41 5.04 -4.15 17.46
N ASN A 42 5.41 -5.38 17.11
CA ASN A 42 6.78 -5.75 16.72
C ASN A 42 6.93 -6.08 15.23
N MET A 43 6.12 -5.47 14.36
CA MET A 43 6.21 -5.72 12.93
C MET A 43 7.54 -5.21 12.35
N TYR A 44 8.07 -5.94 11.37
CA TYR A 44 9.28 -5.60 10.64
C TYR A 44 9.09 -5.88 9.16
N ILE A 45 9.79 -5.15 8.28
CA ILE A 45 9.73 -5.43 6.84
C ILE A 45 10.54 -6.69 6.55
N ASP A 46 9.96 -7.63 5.81
CA ASP A 46 10.61 -8.88 5.42
C ASP A 46 10.09 -9.40 4.07
N GLU A 47 10.89 -10.26 3.43
CA GLU A 47 10.51 -11.03 2.24
C GLU A 47 10.05 -12.41 2.69
N THR A 48 8.75 -12.68 2.58
CA THR A 48 8.16 -13.93 3.09
C THR A 48 7.42 -14.68 2.00
N ARG A 49 7.05 -15.93 2.30
CA ARG A 49 6.20 -16.72 1.41
C ARG A 49 4.84 -16.06 1.15
N MET A 50 4.36 -16.13 -0.09
CA MET A 50 3.02 -15.69 -0.49
C MET A 50 1.95 -16.38 0.36
N SER A 51 2.11 -17.67 0.65
CA SER A 51 1.22 -18.41 1.54
C SER A 51 1.15 -17.81 2.95
N LYS A 52 2.28 -17.34 3.50
CA LYS A 52 2.33 -16.65 4.80
C LYS A 52 1.66 -15.28 4.74
N PHE A 53 1.91 -14.52 3.67
CA PHE A 53 1.26 -13.23 3.44
C PHE A 53 -0.27 -13.38 3.33
N LEU A 54 -0.74 -14.38 2.59
CA LEU A 54 -2.14 -14.70 2.42
C LEU A 54 -2.80 -15.24 3.70
N GLY A 55 -2.05 -15.99 4.51
CA GLY A 55 -2.57 -16.72 5.66
C GLY A 55 -3.71 -17.64 5.23
N ASN A 56 -4.86 -17.52 5.88
CA ASN A 56 -6.06 -18.30 5.53
C ASN A 56 -6.88 -17.70 4.38
N SER A 57 -6.43 -16.58 3.79
CA SER A 57 -7.14 -15.95 2.67
C SER A 57 -6.62 -16.48 1.34
N ASN A 58 -7.49 -16.99 0.49
CA ASN A 58 -7.16 -17.26 -0.91
C ASN A 58 -7.46 -16.05 -1.83
N LYS A 59 -7.67 -14.86 -1.25
CA LYS A 59 -8.20 -13.68 -1.94
C LYS A 59 -7.30 -12.48 -1.73
N TYR A 60 -6.84 -11.89 -2.83
CA TYR A 60 -6.09 -10.64 -2.80
C TYR A 60 -6.54 -9.70 -3.93
N TYR A 61 -6.11 -8.46 -3.84
CA TYR A 61 -6.28 -7.41 -4.83
C TYR A 61 -4.91 -7.03 -5.40
N VAL A 62 -4.88 -6.68 -6.68
CA VAL A 62 -3.70 -6.13 -7.36
C VAL A 62 -3.97 -4.67 -7.70
N TYR A 63 -3.03 -3.79 -7.39
CA TYR A 63 -3.12 -2.36 -7.67
C TYR A 63 -2.22 -2.02 -8.85
N LYS A 64 -2.84 -1.58 -9.95
CA LYS A 64 -2.14 -1.17 -11.17
C LYS A 64 -2.04 0.35 -11.24
N PHE A 65 -0.79 0.81 -11.25
CA PHE A 65 -0.43 2.23 -11.32
C PHE A 65 -0.13 2.59 -12.78
N PRO A 66 -0.96 3.42 -13.43
CA PRO A 66 -0.71 3.82 -14.81
C PRO A 66 0.44 4.83 -14.88
N TYR A 67 1.43 4.61 -15.76
CA TYR A 67 2.53 5.59 -15.96
C TYR A 67 2.03 6.99 -16.30
N ASP A 68 0.90 7.07 -17.02
CA ASP A 68 0.12 8.29 -17.13
C ASP A 68 -0.56 8.57 -15.79
N VAL A 69 0.10 9.39 -14.97
CA VAL A 69 -0.32 9.81 -13.62
C VAL A 69 -1.66 10.57 -13.58
N THR A 70 -2.22 10.94 -14.74
CA THR A 70 -3.56 11.53 -14.83
C THR A 70 -4.67 10.47 -14.82
N LYS A 71 -4.33 9.21 -15.15
CA LYS A 71 -5.26 8.09 -15.14
C LYS A 71 -5.43 7.53 -13.72
N PRO A 72 -6.64 7.05 -13.37
CA PRO A 72 -6.87 6.47 -12.05
C PRO A 72 -6.11 5.15 -11.89
N ILE A 73 -5.58 4.92 -10.68
CA ILE A 73 -5.08 3.61 -10.27
C ILE A 73 -6.24 2.60 -10.36
N LYS A 74 -5.96 1.45 -10.98
CA LYS A 74 -6.95 0.37 -11.11
C LYS A 74 -6.72 -0.65 -10.02
N ARG A 75 -7.77 -0.96 -9.24
CA ARG A 75 -7.79 -2.10 -8.34
C ARG A 75 -8.46 -3.28 -9.04
N ILE A 76 -7.71 -4.36 -9.23
CA ILE A 76 -8.18 -5.55 -9.92
C ILE A 76 -8.30 -6.68 -8.89
N LYS A 77 -9.45 -7.35 -8.87
CA LYS A 77 -9.65 -8.51 -8.00
C LYS A 77 -8.79 -9.69 -8.48
N GLY A 78 -8.07 -10.32 -7.56
CA GLY A 78 -7.53 -11.66 -7.75
C GLY A 78 -8.64 -12.69 -7.89
N GLU A 79 -8.29 -13.92 -8.27
CA GLU A 79 -9.25 -15.02 -8.46
C GLU A 79 -10.06 -15.33 -7.18
N GLY A 80 -11.33 -15.75 -7.31
CA GLY A 80 -12.12 -16.33 -6.21
C GLY A 80 -12.99 -15.40 -5.32
N LEU A 81 -13.33 -14.17 -5.72
CA LEU A 81 -14.06 -13.19 -4.86
C LEU A 81 -15.53 -12.93 -5.24
N ASN A 82 -16.47 -13.38 -4.38
CA ASN A 82 -17.93 -13.14 -4.50
C ASN A 82 -18.50 -11.99 -3.64
N ARG A 83 -17.69 -11.03 -3.18
CA ARG A 83 -18.22 -9.77 -2.62
C ARG A 83 -17.46 -8.55 -3.12
N GLY A 84 -18.20 -7.47 -3.38
CA GLY A 84 -17.67 -6.15 -3.69
C GLY A 84 -17.58 -5.34 -2.40
N TYR A 85 -16.38 -4.95 -2.00
CA TYR A 85 -16.18 -3.98 -0.94
C TYR A 85 -15.34 -2.81 -1.45
N LYS A 86 -15.83 -1.59 -1.21
CA LYS A 86 -15.16 -0.30 -1.40
C LYS A 86 -14.68 0.12 -0.01
N GLU A 87 -13.38 0.41 0.19
CA GLU A 87 -12.79 1.27 1.26
C GLU A 87 -11.36 0.89 1.72
N SER A 88 -10.33 0.93 0.86
CA SER A 88 -8.93 1.05 1.38
C SER A 88 -7.98 1.65 0.36
N ALA A 89 -8.14 1.27 -0.91
CA ALA A 89 -7.67 2.07 -2.06
C ALA A 89 -8.15 3.54 -2.06
N TYR A 90 -9.14 3.88 -1.22
CA TYR A 90 -9.91 5.11 -1.25
C TYR A 90 -9.14 6.32 -0.67
N ALA A 91 -8.37 6.16 0.41
CA ALA A 91 -7.48 7.22 0.89
C ALA A 91 -6.28 7.43 -0.07
N MET A 92 -5.74 6.34 -0.60
CA MET A 92 -4.67 6.32 -1.62
C MET A 92 -5.02 7.11 -2.88
N TYR A 93 -6.26 6.93 -3.31
CA TYR A 93 -6.91 7.62 -4.40
C TYR A 93 -7.27 9.07 -4.07
N MET A 94 -7.49 9.45 -2.79
CA MET A 94 -7.78 10.83 -2.40
C MET A 94 -6.55 11.75 -2.39
N LEU A 95 -5.35 11.24 -2.06
CA LEU A 95 -4.10 12.02 -2.05
C LEU A 95 -3.50 12.26 -3.45
N LEU A 96 -3.67 11.32 -4.39
CA LEU A 96 -3.21 11.48 -5.77
C LEU A 96 -4.09 12.42 -6.61
N LYS A 97 -5.29 12.77 -6.10
CA LYS A 97 -6.33 13.52 -6.81
C LYS A 97 -6.37 15.02 -6.47
N ILE A 98 -5.54 15.53 -5.58
CA ILE A 98 -5.35 16.99 -5.45
C ILE A 98 -4.39 17.42 -6.56
N LYS A 99 -4.95 17.49 -7.78
CA LYS A 99 -4.34 17.93 -9.03
C LYS A 99 -3.28 19.02 -8.77
N ASN A 100 -2.04 18.73 -9.15
CA ASN A 100 -0.90 19.66 -9.23
C ASN A 100 -0.16 20.07 -7.94
N LYS A 101 -0.40 19.47 -6.76
CA LYS A 101 0.33 19.90 -5.52
C LYS A 101 1.43 18.97 -5.01
N ILE A 102 1.36 17.66 -5.26
CA ILE A 102 2.42 16.71 -4.89
C ILE A 102 2.96 16.04 -6.14
N LYS A 103 4.27 16.21 -6.39
CA LYS A 103 4.99 15.49 -7.43
C LYS A 103 5.31 14.08 -6.92
N TYR A 104 4.82 13.06 -7.62
CA TYR A 104 5.17 11.67 -7.37
C TYR A 104 5.65 11.02 -8.66
N LYS A 105 6.41 9.92 -8.54
CA LYS A 105 6.93 9.16 -9.69
C LYS A 105 6.50 7.73 -9.54
N ILE A 106 5.90 7.16 -10.58
CA ILE A 106 5.65 5.72 -10.61
C ILE A 106 6.96 5.02 -11.00
N TYR A 107 7.50 4.24 -10.09
CA TYR A 107 8.72 3.47 -10.31
C TYR A 107 8.44 2.22 -11.13
N SER A 108 9.44 1.79 -11.91
CA SER A 108 9.40 0.53 -12.63
C SER A 108 9.27 -0.64 -11.64
N PRO A 109 8.85 -1.83 -12.11
CA PRO A 109 8.87 -3.04 -11.30
C PRO A 109 10.18 -3.28 -10.53
N GLU A 110 11.32 -3.16 -11.22
CA GLU A 110 12.67 -3.40 -10.68
C GLU A 110 13.00 -2.40 -9.59
N GLU A 111 12.73 -1.12 -9.82
CA GLU A 111 13.00 -0.08 -8.84
C GLU A 111 12.03 -0.20 -7.65
N THR A 112 10.77 -0.59 -7.88
CA THR A 112 9.79 -0.84 -6.81
C THR A 112 10.27 -1.95 -5.87
N VAL A 113 10.71 -3.09 -6.41
CA VAL A 113 11.20 -4.22 -5.61
C VAL A 113 12.55 -3.91 -4.97
N LYS A 114 13.46 -3.23 -5.67
CA LYS A 114 14.73 -2.75 -5.10
C LYS A 114 14.51 -1.87 -3.87
N ARG A 115 13.54 -0.95 -3.94
CA ARG A 115 13.14 -0.08 -2.83
C ARG A 115 12.51 -0.88 -1.68
N ALA A 116 11.68 -1.88 -2.00
CA ALA A 116 11.12 -2.76 -0.99
C ALA A 116 12.23 -3.52 -0.23
N ARG A 117 13.17 -4.12 -0.96
CA ARG A 117 14.32 -4.84 -0.40
C ARG A 117 15.25 -3.94 0.42
N SER A 118 15.42 -2.68 0.04
CA SER A 118 16.29 -1.74 0.77
C SER A 118 15.80 -1.40 2.18
N ARG A 119 14.57 -1.82 2.54
CA ARG A 119 13.98 -1.59 3.87
C ARG A 119 13.76 -2.88 4.66
N ILE A 120 14.20 -4.03 4.16
CA ILE A 120 14.14 -5.30 4.94
C ILE A 120 14.84 -5.09 6.29
N GLY A 121 14.20 -5.57 7.35
CA GLY A 121 14.63 -5.40 8.74
C GLY A 121 14.20 -4.09 9.40
N GLU A 122 13.60 -3.14 8.68
CA GLU A 122 13.10 -1.89 9.27
C GLU A 122 11.94 -2.18 10.24
N ARG A 123 12.12 -1.73 11.49
CA ARG A 123 11.18 -1.88 12.62
C ARG A 123 10.48 -0.58 13.02
N ARG A 124 10.51 0.44 12.16
CA ARG A 124 9.88 1.75 12.41
C ARG A 124 8.36 1.61 12.32
N PHE A 125 7.76 0.96 13.32
CA PHE A 125 6.35 0.67 13.38
C PHE A 125 5.67 1.59 14.42
N ASN A 126 4.87 2.54 13.94
CA ASN A 126 3.93 3.28 14.78
C ASN A 126 2.52 2.74 14.51
N LEU A 127 1.96 2.03 15.50
CA LEU A 127 0.61 1.46 15.61
C LEU A 127 -0.29 1.49 14.34
N GLY A 128 -0.30 0.36 13.63
CA GLY A 128 -1.52 -0.28 13.11
C GLY A 128 -2.07 0.18 11.76
N LEU A 129 -2.07 -0.74 10.79
CA LEU A 129 -2.75 -0.71 9.47
C LEU A 129 -2.14 0.21 8.42
N ASN A 130 -1.83 1.46 8.76
CA ASN A 130 -1.38 2.41 7.75
C ASN A 130 0.07 2.17 7.27
N ASN A 131 0.92 1.51 8.06
CA ASN A 131 2.36 1.37 7.73
C ASN A 131 2.63 0.43 6.55
N CYS A 132 1.91 -0.70 6.45
CA CYS A 132 2.06 -1.62 5.33
C CYS A 132 1.62 -0.98 4.01
N GLU A 133 0.53 -0.22 4.07
CA GLU A 133 0.02 0.58 2.96
C GLU A 133 1.03 1.67 2.57
N TYR A 134 1.51 2.47 3.52
CA TYR A 134 2.52 3.50 3.26
C TYR A 134 3.81 2.93 2.69
N PHE A 135 4.28 1.80 3.20
CA PHE A 135 5.46 1.14 2.67
C PHE A 135 5.27 0.71 1.22
N ALA A 136 4.18 0.01 0.90
CA ALA A 136 3.93 -0.45 -0.46
C ALA A 136 3.85 0.74 -1.44
N ILE A 137 3.27 1.84 -0.99
CA ILE A 137 3.11 3.05 -1.79
C ILE A 137 4.40 3.83 -1.91
N TRP A 138 5.17 3.94 -0.85
CA TRP A 138 6.51 4.51 -0.92
C TRP A 138 7.38 3.72 -1.89
N CYS A 139 7.31 2.38 -1.88
CA CYS A 139 8.02 1.55 -2.84
C CYS A 139 7.62 1.91 -4.27
N LYS A 140 6.32 2.02 -4.56
CA LYS A 140 5.81 2.27 -5.91
C LYS A 140 5.92 3.73 -6.38
N THR A 141 5.84 4.70 -5.47
CA THR A 141 5.61 6.12 -5.81
C THR A 141 6.65 7.10 -5.25
N GLY A 142 7.41 6.68 -4.24
CA GLY A 142 8.38 7.56 -3.55
C GLY A 142 7.80 8.46 -2.48
N VAL A 143 6.47 8.50 -2.33
CA VAL A 143 5.78 9.35 -1.36
C VAL A 143 5.96 8.77 0.05
N SER A 144 6.47 9.57 0.98
CA SER A 144 6.70 9.18 2.38
C SER A 144 5.78 9.91 3.36
N GLN A 145 5.45 9.26 4.48
CA GLN A 145 4.49 9.68 5.51
C GLN A 145 4.74 11.08 6.13
N SER A 146 5.99 11.50 6.30
CA SER A 146 6.36 12.38 7.42
C SER A 146 6.29 13.90 7.22
N TYR A 147 5.80 14.42 6.08
CA TYR A 147 5.63 15.89 5.95
C TYR A 147 4.61 16.28 4.87
N GLN A 148 4.66 15.61 3.73
CA GLN A 148 3.80 15.91 2.58
C GLN A 148 2.32 15.60 2.86
N VAL A 149 2.03 14.56 3.65
CA VAL A 149 0.67 14.15 3.99
C VAL A 149 0.05 15.09 5.02
N ASN A 150 0.79 15.45 6.08
CA ASN A 150 0.30 16.37 7.11
C ASN A 150 0.04 17.78 6.54
N LEU A 151 0.98 18.33 5.74
CA LEU A 151 0.78 19.62 5.08
C LEU A 151 -0.44 19.65 4.14
N VAL A 152 -0.74 18.53 3.48
CA VAL A 152 -1.91 18.43 2.60
C VAL A 152 -3.20 18.30 3.40
N LEU A 153 -3.20 17.54 4.49
CA LEU A 153 -4.35 17.49 5.41
C LEU A 153 -4.63 18.88 5.99
N ASP A 154 -3.61 19.58 6.47
CA ASP A 154 -3.73 20.95 6.99
C ASP A 154 -4.28 21.91 5.93
N ALA A 155 -3.79 21.82 4.68
CA ALA A 155 -4.30 22.64 3.58
C ALA A 155 -5.75 22.31 3.18
N ILE A 156 -6.17 21.04 3.28
CA ILE A 156 -7.57 20.63 3.06
C ILE A 156 -8.46 21.19 4.17
N PHE A 157 -8.03 21.08 5.44
CA PHE A 157 -8.76 21.61 6.58
C PHE A 157 -8.92 23.13 6.51
N ILE A 158 -7.89 23.85 6.05
CA ILE A 158 -7.96 25.30 5.83
C ILE A 158 -8.91 25.63 4.68
N LYS A 159 -8.80 24.93 3.54
CA LYS A 159 -9.67 25.18 2.38
C LYS A 159 -11.14 24.86 2.70
N SER A 160 -11.42 23.77 3.41
CA SER A 160 -12.79 23.45 3.83
C SER A 160 -13.37 24.49 4.78
N LYS A 161 -12.56 25.18 5.57
CA LYS A 161 -13.04 26.28 6.41
C LYS A 161 -13.34 27.56 5.62
N ILE A 162 -12.62 27.79 4.51
CA ILE A 162 -12.83 28.95 3.63
C ILE A 162 -14.05 28.74 2.73
N ASP A 163 -14.27 27.53 2.22
CA ASP A 163 -15.39 27.24 1.30
C ASP A 163 -16.76 27.12 2.03
N ILE A 164 -16.78 27.21 3.37
CA ILE A 164 -17.99 27.16 4.23
C ILE A 164 -18.29 28.55 4.87
N ALA A 165 -17.44 29.55 4.63
CA ALA A 165 -17.64 30.94 5.07
C ALA A 165 -18.14 31.81 3.91
#